data_AF-R4U3W8-F1
#
_entry.id   AF-R4U3W8-F1
#
_cell.length_a   1.000
_cell.length_b   1.000
_cell.length_c   1.000
_cell.angle_alpha   90.00
_cell.angle_beta   90.00
_cell.angle_gamma   90.00
#
_symmetry.space_group_name_H-M   'P 1'
#
loop_
_entity.id
_entity.type
_entity.pdbx_description
1 polymer ?
#
loop_
_entity_poly.entity_id
_entity_poly.type
_entity_poly.pdbx_seq_one_letter_code
_entity_poly.pdbx_strand_id
1 'polypeptide(L)'
;MITFSWILAIILSFFLWASLWMFPKFYKKTANHWYLRVVMAIWILIVEGQRFYAMLNNGGWQHFPNYFSLYSCSIVAWVSVIILFFPHKIFLECFFPLAIFGPILTLFFPTYLVPLTDFYYYIFFFGHTFSLFAFLYVYLYGLSDFKVKKDTVKNVIVKSILTGLIMLLAVELFNQYFDTNYIIGDIAGALGLGDWARPWQFVITFVLGLLMIIIGDVILYFSKPIYAYKSQVKLHDTYWEIWMHKIKTKLKKPKKQKAKDKE
;
A
#
# COMPACT_ATOMS: atom_id res chain seq x y z
N MET A 1 11.98 -18.93 -15.31
CA MET A 1 11.33 -19.08 -13.99
C MET A 1 11.23 -17.76 -13.20
N ILE A 2 12.22 -16.87 -13.29
CA ILE A 2 12.23 -15.59 -12.55
C ILE A 2 11.10 -14.64 -13.01
N THR A 3 10.87 -14.47 -14.32
CA THR A 3 9.74 -13.68 -14.85
C THR A 3 8.38 -14.23 -14.43
N PHE A 4 8.23 -15.55 -14.37
CA PHE A 4 7.01 -16.18 -13.87
C PHE A 4 6.78 -15.85 -12.39
N SER A 5 7.83 -15.86 -11.57
CA SER A 5 7.75 -15.51 -10.14
C SER A 5 7.24 -14.07 -9.98
N TRP A 6 7.79 -13.14 -10.77
CA TRP A 6 7.33 -11.75 -10.79
C TRP A 6 5.87 -11.58 -11.23
N ILE A 7 5.46 -12.21 -12.33
CA ILE A 7 4.06 -12.18 -12.78
C ILE A 7 3.12 -12.75 -11.71
N LEU A 8 3.53 -13.85 -11.07
CA LEU A 8 2.77 -14.45 -9.98
C LEU A 8 2.65 -13.50 -8.78
N ALA A 9 3.70 -12.75 -8.44
CA ALA A 9 3.66 -11.77 -7.35
C ALA A 9 2.58 -10.72 -7.63
N ILE A 10 2.58 -10.14 -8.83
CA ILE A 10 1.56 -9.16 -9.26
C ILE A 10 0.16 -9.73 -9.13
N ILE A 11 -0.06 -10.96 -9.63
CA ILE A 11 -1.36 -11.63 -9.57
C ILE A 11 -1.82 -11.84 -8.12
N LEU A 12 -0.94 -12.34 -7.25
CA LEU A 12 -1.24 -12.58 -5.85
C LEU A 12 -1.51 -11.27 -5.09
N SER A 13 -0.73 -10.23 -5.34
CA SER A 13 -0.94 -8.90 -4.76
C SER A 13 -2.28 -8.31 -5.18
N PHE A 14 -2.62 -8.41 -6.47
CA PHE A 14 -3.90 -7.97 -6.98
C PHE A 14 -5.06 -8.72 -6.31
N PHE A 15 -4.99 -10.05 -6.21
CA PHE A 15 -6.03 -10.83 -5.53
C PHE A 15 -6.14 -10.50 -4.05
N LEU A 16 -5.01 -10.26 -3.37
CA LEU A 16 -5.01 -9.87 -1.96
C LEU A 16 -5.74 -8.54 -1.78
N TRP A 17 -5.43 -7.51 -2.57
CA TRP A 17 -6.15 -6.23 -2.49
C TRP A 17 -7.61 -6.40 -2.91
N ALA A 18 -7.90 -7.05 -4.04
CA ALA A 18 -9.25 -7.30 -4.54
C ALA A 18 -10.13 -8.04 -3.52
N SER A 19 -9.52 -8.90 -2.69
CA SER A 19 -10.24 -9.61 -1.62
C SER A 19 -10.98 -8.66 -0.68
N LEU A 20 -10.45 -7.45 -0.43
CA LEU A 20 -11.11 -6.42 0.38
C LEU A 20 -12.45 -5.98 -0.20
N TRP A 21 -12.67 -6.07 -1.50
CA TRP A 21 -13.97 -5.78 -2.12
C TRP A 21 -14.80 -7.05 -2.34
N MET A 22 -14.15 -8.21 -2.53
CA MET A 22 -14.85 -9.47 -2.77
C MET A 22 -15.48 -10.08 -1.52
N PHE A 23 -14.87 -9.88 -0.34
CA PHE A 23 -15.28 -10.51 0.91
C PHE A 23 -15.61 -9.50 2.03
N PRO A 24 -16.52 -8.53 1.80
CA PRO A 24 -16.79 -7.46 2.77
C PRO A 24 -17.30 -7.96 4.12
N LYS A 25 -18.04 -9.07 4.13
CA LYS A 25 -18.53 -9.69 5.38
C LYS A 25 -17.41 -10.26 6.24
N PHE A 26 -16.40 -10.87 5.63
CA PHE A 26 -15.25 -11.44 6.35
C PHE A 26 -14.47 -10.31 7.02
N TYR A 27 -14.07 -9.31 6.25
CA TYR A 27 -13.27 -8.19 6.74
C TYR A 27 -14.04 -7.27 7.70
N LYS A 28 -15.37 -7.16 7.58
CA LYS A 28 -16.19 -6.51 8.62
C LYS A 28 -16.05 -7.24 9.96
N LYS A 29 -16.13 -8.58 9.96
CA LYS A 29 -15.97 -9.37 11.19
C LYS A 29 -14.57 -9.19 11.75
N THR A 30 -13.55 -9.20 10.89
CA THR A 30 -12.16 -9.00 11.31
C THR A 30 -11.94 -7.57 11.84
N ALA A 31 -12.61 -6.54 11.31
CA ALA A 31 -12.48 -5.15 11.73
C ALA A 31 -12.87 -4.92 13.19
N ASN A 32 -13.81 -5.72 13.70
CA ASN A 32 -14.22 -5.73 15.10
C ASN A 32 -13.24 -6.46 16.03
N HIS A 33 -12.24 -7.14 15.48
CA HIS A 33 -11.26 -7.89 16.24
C HIS A 33 -9.84 -7.43 15.87
N TRP A 34 -8.88 -7.83 16.69
CA TRP A 34 -7.49 -7.42 16.53
C TRP A 34 -6.65 -8.44 15.73
N TYR A 35 -7.13 -9.68 15.57
CA TYR A 35 -6.32 -10.78 15.00
C TYR A 35 -5.76 -10.48 13.60
N LEU A 36 -6.57 -9.95 12.67
CA LEU A 36 -6.08 -9.68 11.32
C LEU A 36 -5.03 -8.56 11.33
N ARG A 37 -5.23 -7.55 12.19
CA ARG A 37 -4.29 -6.44 12.39
C ARG A 37 -2.95 -6.94 12.93
N VAL A 38 -2.98 -7.87 13.89
CA VAL A 38 -1.78 -8.51 14.43
C VAL A 38 -1.07 -9.33 13.37
N VAL A 39 -1.78 -10.17 12.62
CA VAL A 39 -1.18 -10.99 11.56
C VAL A 39 -0.48 -10.12 10.52
N MET A 40 -1.13 -9.04 10.08
CA MET A 40 -0.52 -8.09 9.15
C MET A 40 0.68 -7.37 9.76
N ALA A 41 0.58 -6.91 11.01
CA ALA A 41 1.67 -6.24 11.70
C ALA A 41 2.89 -7.16 11.89
N ILE A 42 2.68 -8.41 12.31
CA ILE A 42 3.75 -9.41 12.43
C ILE A 42 4.43 -9.61 11.08
N TRP A 43 3.67 -9.75 9.99
CA TRP A 43 4.24 -9.92 8.66
C TRP A 43 5.10 -8.72 8.24
N ILE A 44 4.60 -7.49 8.44
CA ILE A 44 5.35 -6.26 8.13
C ILE A 44 6.62 -6.17 9.00
N LEU A 45 6.54 -6.54 10.28
CA LEU A 45 7.70 -6.55 11.19
C LEU A 45 8.76 -7.60 10.78
N ILE A 46 8.35 -8.77 10.28
CA ILE A 46 9.28 -9.77 9.73
C ILE A 46 10.04 -9.19 8.53
N VAL A 47 9.33 -8.47 7.64
CA VAL A 47 9.93 -7.83 6.46
C VAL A 47 10.96 -6.78 6.88
N GLU A 48 10.58 -5.86 7.76
CA GLU A 48 11.49 -4.82 8.25
C GLU A 48 12.65 -5.41 9.03
N GLY A 49 12.41 -6.46 9.83
CA GLY A 49 13.45 -7.19 10.55
C GLY A 49 14.48 -7.86 9.63
N GLN A 50 14.02 -8.49 8.53
CA GLN A 50 14.94 -9.07 7.55
C GLN A 50 15.75 -8.00 6.83
N ARG A 51 15.12 -6.87 6.46
CA ARG A 51 15.82 -5.75 5.81
C ARG A 51 16.87 -5.15 6.73
N PHE A 52 16.51 -4.92 8.00
CA PHE A 52 17.42 -4.45 9.03
C PHE A 52 18.59 -5.42 9.23
N TYR A 53 18.31 -6.73 9.33
CA TYR A 53 19.35 -7.75 9.42
C TYR A 53 20.29 -7.73 8.20
N ALA A 54 19.74 -7.60 6.98
CA ALA A 54 20.54 -7.52 5.76
C ALA A 54 21.44 -6.28 5.72
N MET A 55 20.98 -5.13 6.22
CA MET A 55 21.76 -3.88 6.30
C MET A 55 22.88 -3.95 7.35
N LEU A 56 22.66 -4.70 8.44
CA LEU A 56 23.65 -4.84 9.50
C LEU A 56 24.65 -5.98 9.25
N ASN A 57 24.28 -6.96 8.44
CA ASN A 57 25.18 -8.04 8.05
C ASN A 57 26.38 -7.50 7.23
N ASN A 58 27.46 -8.27 7.14
CA ASN A 58 28.70 -7.89 6.43
C ASN A 58 29.36 -6.58 6.92
N GLY A 59 29.43 -6.39 8.24
CA GLY A 59 30.13 -5.25 8.85
C GLY A 59 29.26 -4.01 9.09
N GLY A 60 27.99 -4.04 8.69
CA GLY A 60 27.06 -2.93 8.86
C GLY A 60 26.83 -2.49 10.31
N TRP A 61 27.01 -3.38 11.30
CA TRP A 61 26.96 -3.05 12.73
C TRP A 61 27.91 -1.93 13.15
N GLN A 62 28.99 -1.71 12.41
CA GLN A 62 30.00 -0.68 12.72
C GLN A 62 29.61 0.71 12.19
N HIS A 63 28.56 0.80 11.37
CA HIS A 63 28.12 2.03 10.73
C HIS A 63 26.77 2.47 11.31
N PHE A 64 26.79 3.52 12.14
CA PHE A 64 25.59 4.13 12.72
C PHE A 64 24.43 4.36 11.73
N PRO A 65 24.67 4.78 10.47
CA PRO A 65 23.59 4.99 9.51
C PRO A 65 22.80 3.72 9.14
N ASN A 66 23.42 2.55 9.28
CA ASN A 66 22.80 1.27 8.89
C ASN A 66 21.73 0.80 9.87
N TYR A 67 21.64 1.43 11.05
CA TYR A 67 20.55 1.18 12.01
C TYR A 67 19.24 1.87 11.59
N PHE A 68 19.27 2.74 10.58
CA PHE A 68 18.10 3.51 10.13
C PHE A 68 17.76 3.13 8.69
N SER A 69 16.73 2.30 8.51
CA SER A 69 16.17 1.99 7.18
C SER A 69 15.27 3.12 6.70
N LEU A 70 15.86 4.24 6.25
CA LEU A 70 15.15 5.47 5.87
C LEU A 70 14.57 5.44 4.44
N TYR A 71 14.38 4.24 3.89
CA TYR A 71 13.71 4.06 2.61
C TYR A 71 12.22 4.43 2.70
N SER A 72 11.66 4.98 1.62
CA SER A 72 10.26 5.40 1.59
C SER A 72 9.30 4.25 1.93
N CYS A 73 9.58 3.04 1.43
CA CYS A 73 8.79 1.85 1.72
C CYS A 73 8.91 1.39 3.18
N SER A 74 10.09 1.51 3.80
CA SER A 74 10.27 1.22 5.23
C SER A 74 9.52 2.22 6.11
N ILE A 75 9.59 3.51 5.80
CA ILE A 75 8.82 4.54 6.52
C ILE A 75 7.32 4.24 6.44
N VAL A 76 6.82 3.94 5.24
CA VAL A 76 5.42 3.56 5.03
C VAL A 76 5.06 2.25 5.75
N ALA A 77 5.95 1.27 5.79
CA ALA A 77 5.74 0.02 6.52
C ALA A 77 5.58 0.26 8.03
N TRP A 78 6.44 1.08 8.64
CA TRP A 78 6.30 1.47 10.04
C TRP A 78 4.99 2.23 10.31
N VAL A 79 4.61 3.17 9.43
CA VAL A 79 3.31 3.84 9.54
C VAL A 79 2.15 2.85 9.36
N SER A 80 2.29 1.83 8.51
CA SER A 80 1.30 0.76 8.34
C SER A 80 1.11 -0.05 9.62
N VAL A 81 2.19 -0.35 10.35
CA VAL A 81 2.09 -1.01 11.66
C VAL A 81 1.35 -0.11 12.66
N ILE A 82 1.70 1.18 12.72
CA ILE A 82 1.08 2.14 13.64
C ILE A 82 -0.42 2.28 13.35
N ILE A 83 -0.82 2.46 12.08
CA ILE A 83 -2.22 2.73 11.71
C ILE A 83 -3.13 1.51 11.97
N LEU A 84 -2.59 0.29 11.97
CA LEU A 84 -3.35 -0.90 12.29
C LEU A 84 -3.86 -0.89 13.75
N PHE A 85 -3.07 -0.36 14.69
CA PHE A 85 -3.43 -0.29 16.11
C PHE A 85 -4.00 1.07 16.51
N PHE A 86 -3.54 2.15 15.87
CA PHE A 86 -3.96 3.52 16.14
C PHE A 86 -4.51 4.18 14.87
N PRO A 87 -5.66 3.70 14.35
CA PRO A 87 -6.23 4.19 13.10
C PRO A 87 -6.75 5.62 13.27
N HIS A 88 -5.95 6.60 12.88
CA HIS A 88 -6.29 8.02 12.92
C HIS A 88 -6.28 8.61 11.51
N LYS A 89 -7.22 9.51 11.19
CA LYS A 89 -7.30 10.12 9.85
C LYS A 89 -6.01 10.76 9.38
N ILE A 90 -5.19 11.29 10.29
CA ILE A 90 -3.95 12.00 9.94
C ILE A 90 -2.98 11.08 9.20
N PHE A 91 -2.90 9.80 9.57
CA PHE A 91 -2.04 8.84 8.90
C PHE A 91 -2.51 8.57 7.47
N LEU A 92 -3.83 8.49 7.24
CA LEU A 92 -4.38 8.36 5.90
C LEU A 92 -4.16 9.64 5.08
N GLU A 93 -4.41 10.82 5.67
CA GLU A 93 -4.23 12.11 5.00
C GLU A 93 -2.77 12.41 4.61
N CYS A 94 -1.79 11.87 5.36
CA CYS A 94 -0.37 12.11 5.16
C CYS A 94 0.33 11.01 4.33
N PHE A 95 -0.06 9.74 4.49
CA PHE A 95 0.71 8.60 3.96
C PHE A 95 -0.06 7.70 3.00
N PHE A 96 -1.38 7.84 2.85
CA PHE A 96 -2.14 6.93 1.98
C PHE A 96 -1.67 6.95 0.52
N PRO A 97 -1.41 8.12 -0.11
CA PRO A 97 -0.91 8.14 -1.48
C PRO A 97 0.48 7.49 -1.60
N LEU A 98 1.35 7.67 -0.60
CA LEU A 98 2.66 7.01 -0.53
C LEU A 98 2.53 5.49 -0.37
N ALA A 99 1.55 5.04 0.43
CA ALA A 99 1.25 3.63 0.66
C ALA A 99 0.69 2.91 -0.57
N ILE A 100 0.05 3.64 -1.49
CA ILE A 100 -0.31 3.11 -2.80
C ILE A 100 0.91 3.01 -3.70
N PHE A 101 1.71 4.07 -3.75
CA PHE A 101 2.75 4.18 -4.74
C PHE A 101 3.90 3.20 -4.54
N GLY A 102 4.44 3.09 -3.33
CA GLY A 102 5.60 2.23 -3.06
C GLY A 102 5.37 0.78 -3.54
N PRO A 103 4.25 0.14 -3.18
CA PRO A 103 3.94 -1.21 -3.63
C PRO A 103 3.68 -1.31 -5.13
N ILE A 104 3.03 -0.33 -5.76
CA ILE A 104 2.83 -0.32 -7.21
C ILE A 104 4.17 -0.24 -7.95
N LEU A 105 5.07 0.68 -7.57
CA LEU A 105 6.41 0.72 -8.17
C LEU A 105 7.16 -0.58 -7.99
N THR A 106 7.16 -1.10 -6.76
CA THR A 106 7.92 -2.31 -6.44
C THR A 106 7.42 -3.51 -7.23
N LEU A 107 6.11 -3.57 -7.50
CA LEU A 107 5.51 -4.65 -8.29
C LEU A 107 5.73 -4.48 -9.79
N PHE A 108 5.67 -3.27 -10.35
CA PHE A 108 5.79 -3.06 -11.81
C PHE A 108 7.22 -2.78 -12.29
N PHE A 109 8.05 -2.21 -11.42
CA PHE A 109 9.43 -1.81 -11.70
C PHE A 109 10.36 -2.29 -10.56
N PRO A 110 10.44 -3.61 -10.30
CA PRO A 110 11.30 -4.13 -9.25
C PRO A 110 12.78 -3.88 -9.59
N THR A 111 13.56 -3.49 -8.58
CA THR A 111 15.01 -3.24 -8.73
C THR A 111 15.79 -4.51 -9.09
N TYR A 112 15.26 -5.68 -8.76
CA TYR A 112 15.78 -6.98 -9.17
C TYR A 112 14.65 -8.01 -9.11
N LEU A 113 14.73 -9.02 -9.99
CA LEU A 113 13.74 -10.09 -10.04
C LEU A 113 14.21 -11.27 -9.20
N VAL A 114 13.34 -11.76 -8.33
CA VAL A 114 13.68 -12.78 -7.33
C VAL A 114 12.96 -14.09 -7.67
N PRO A 115 13.63 -15.25 -7.65
CA PRO A 115 12.99 -16.53 -7.92
C PRO A 115 12.04 -16.93 -6.77
N LEU A 116 10.95 -17.61 -7.09
CA LEU A 116 9.95 -18.10 -6.13
C LEU A 116 10.52 -18.95 -4.99
N THR A 117 11.64 -19.63 -5.22
CA THR A 117 12.29 -20.50 -4.22
C THR A 117 13.05 -19.72 -3.15
N ASP A 118 13.32 -18.44 -3.39
CA ASP A 118 14.03 -17.58 -2.45
C ASP A 118 13.05 -16.96 -1.45
N PHE A 119 13.37 -17.05 -0.17
CA PHE A 119 12.56 -16.42 0.88
C PHE A 119 12.43 -14.90 0.69
N TYR A 120 13.44 -14.27 0.08
CA TYR A 120 13.44 -12.85 -0.25
C TYR A 120 12.28 -12.48 -1.20
N TYR A 121 11.82 -13.39 -2.06
CA TYR A 121 10.68 -13.17 -2.95
C TYR A 121 9.43 -12.79 -2.14
N TYR A 122 9.14 -13.58 -1.11
CA TYR A 122 7.96 -13.40 -0.27
C TYR A 122 8.06 -12.13 0.55
N ILE A 123 9.23 -11.85 1.11
CA ILE A 123 9.43 -10.64 1.92
C ILE A 123 9.30 -9.39 1.06
N PHE A 124 9.98 -9.36 -0.09
CA PHE A 124 9.98 -8.21 -0.98
C PHE A 124 8.59 -7.90 -1.51
N PHE A 125 7.93 -8.84 -2.18
CA PHE A 125 6.63 -8.54 -2.80
C PHE A 125 5.50 -8.45 -1.79
N PHE A 126 5.43 -9.35 -0.80
CA PHE A 126 4.30 -9.33 0.14
C PHE A 126 4.46 -8.23 1.18
N GLY A 127 5.67 -7.90 1.65
CA GLY A 127 5.87 -6.78 2.57
C GLY A 127 5.27 -5.48 2.02
N HIS A 128 5.56 -5.15 0.77
CA HIS A 128 4.97 -3.99 0.09
C HIS A 128 3.45 -4.15 -0.08
N THR A 129 2.99 -5.34 -0.49
CA THR A 129 1.56 -5.60 -0.68
C THR A 129 0.75 -5.43 0.61
N PHE A 130 1.27 -5.90 1.74
CA PHE A 130 0.62 -5.83 3.05
C PHE A 130 0.58 -4.41 3.61
N SER A 131 1.57 -3.56 3.31
CA SER A 131 1.51 -2.13 3.66
C SER A 131 0.32 -1.44 2.98
N LEU A 132 0.17 -1.57 1.66
CA LEU A 132 -1.01 -1.02 0.96
C LEU A 132 -2.31 -1.66 1.47
N PHE A 133 -2.31 -2.97 1.66
CA PHE A 133 -3.48 -3.67 2.18
C PHE A 133 -3.91 -3.13 3.55
N ALA A 134 -2.97 -2.85 4.46
CA ALA A 134 -3.26 -2.30 5.79
C ALA A 134 -3.94 -0.93 5.70
N PHE A 135 -3.42 -0.03 4.85
CA PHE A 135 -4.02 1.27 4.59
C PHE A 135 -5.44 1.14 4.00
N LEU A 136 -5.61 0.33 2.94
CA LEU A 136 -6.91 0.08 2.33
C LEU A 136 -7.90 -0.55 3.31
N TYR A 137 -7.45 -1.50 4.14
CA TYR A 137 -8.27 -2.15 5.14
C TYR A 137 -8.78 -1.15 6.20
N VAL A 138 -7.89 -0.32 6.74
CA VAL A 138 -8.27 0.73 7.71
C VAL A 138 -9.26 1.71 7.10
N TYR A 139 -9.04 2.08 5.85
CA TYR A 139 -9.85 3.04 5.12
C TYR A 139 -11.23 2.49 4.72
N LEU A 140 -11.28 1.35 4.02
CA LEU A 140 -12.52 0.77 3.48
C LEU A 140 -13.48 0.30 4.57
N TYR A 141 -12.94 -0.20 5.69
CA TYR A 141 -13.73 -0.79 6.77
C TYR A 141 -14.02 0.18 7.92
N GLY A 142 -13.78 1.49 7.71
CA GLY A 142 -14.18 2.52 8.66
C GLY A 142 -13.50 2.39 10.02
N LEU A 143 -12.23 1.99 10.04
CA LEU A 143 -11.44 1.91 11.28
C LEU A 143 -10.93 3.27 11.73
N SER A 144 -10.85 4.25 10.83
CA SER A 144 -10.51 5.64 11.13
C SER A 144 -11.70 6.58 10.87
N ASP A 145 -11.62 7.80 11.41
CA ASP A 145 -12.61 8.87 11.22
C ASP A 145 -12.48 9.60 9.86
N PHE A 146 -11.65 9.09 8.96
CA PHE A 146 -11.40 9.68 7.64
C PHE A 146 -12.66 9.63 6.75
N LYS A 147 -12.96 10.74 6.07
CA LYS A 147 -14.14 10.89 5.21
C LYS A 147 -13.74 11.49 3.87
N VAL A 148 -14.06 10.83 2.76
CA VAL A 148 -13.83 11.40 1.44
C VAL A 148 -14.91 12.43 1.12
N LYS A 149 -14.59 13.71 1.33
CA LYS A 149 -15.32 14.88 0.83
C LYS A 149 -14.41 15.69 -0.08
N LYS A 150 -14.96 16.53 -0.96
CA LYS A 150 -14.16 17.39 -1.87
C LYS A 150 -13.11 18.20 -1.11
N ASP A 151 -13.50 18.81 0.01
CA ASP A 151 -12.56 19.58 0.85
C ASP A 151 -11.52 18.69 1.54
N THR A 152 -11.90 17.45 1.89
CA THR A 152 -10.96 16.49 2.47
C THR A 152 -9.94 16.01 1.46
N VAL A 153 -10.32 15.79 0.19
CA VAL A 153 -9.36 15.43 -0.87
C VAL A 153 -8.32 16.53 -1.05
N LYS A 154 -8.73 17.80 -1.08
CA LYS A 154 -7.79 18.94 -1.10
C LYS A 154 -6.83 18.89 0.10
N ASN A 155 -7.35 18.63 1.30
CA ASN A 155 -6.53 18.54 2.51
C ASN A 155 -5.58 17.33 2.49
N VAL A 156 -6.00 16.20 1.94
CA VAL A 156 -5.16 15.01 1.76
C VAL A 156 -3.99 15.32 0.83
N ILE A 157 -4.28 15.92 -0.34
CA ILE A 157 -3.24 16.32 -1.30
C ILE A 157 -2.21 17.22 -0.59
N VAL A 158 -2.67 18.29 0.06
CA VAL A 158 -1.77 19.24 0.74
C VAL A 158 -0.96 18.56 1.84
N LYS A 159 -1.59 17.74 2.69
CA LYS A 159 -0.91 17.06 3.80
C LYS A 159 0.06 15.99 3.30
N SER A 160 -0.28 15.25 2.26
CA SER A 160 0.59 14.26 1.63
C SER A 160 1.78 14.91 0.95
N ILE A 161 1.58 16.05 0.26
CA ILE A 161 2.68 16.84 -0.33
C ILE A 161 3.62 17.34 0.77
N LEU A 162 3.06 17.94 1.83
CA LEU A 162 3.87 18.45 2.94
C LEU A 162 4.63 17.32 3.65
N THR A 163 3.98 16.18 3.87
CA THR A 163 4.60 14.98 4.46
C THR A 163 5.73 14.46 3.59
N GLY A 164 5.50 14.34 2.28
CA GLY A 164 6.51 13.93 1.32
C GLY A 164 7.70 14.89 1.28
N LEU A 165 7.46 16.20 1.30
CA LEU A 165 8.51 17.22 1.35
C LEU A 165 9.33 17.14 2.64
N ILE A 166 8.67 17.05 3.80
CA ILE A 166 9.35 16.90 5.10
C ILE A 166 10.20 15.63 5.11
N MET A 167 9.64 14.51 4.65
CA MET A 167 10.34 13.23 4.56
C MET A 167 11.57 13.34 3.65
N LEU A 168 11.43 13.91 2.46
CA LEU A 168 12.55 14.09 1.53
C LEU A 168 13.65 14.97 2.10
N LEU A 169 13.29 16.11 2.71
CA LEU A 169 14.27 17.02 3.31
C LEU A 169 14.99 16.40 4.51
N ALA A 170 14.25 15.72 5.40
CA ALA A 170 14.84 15.09 6.59
C ALA A 170 15.78 13.95 6.21
N VAL A 171 15.38 13.11 5.25
CA VAL A 171 16.21 12.00 4.75
C VAL A 171 17.42 12.52 3.97
N GLU A 172 17.26 13.60 3.19
CA GLU A 172 18.40 14.18 2.48
C GLU A 172 19.40 14.86 3.42
N LEU A 173 18.93 15.50 4.49
CA LEU A 173 19.82 16.01 5.53
C LEU A 173 20.61 14.87 6.19
N PHE A 174 19.95 13.75 6.46
CA PHE A 174 20.60 12.54 6.98
C PHE A 174 21.64 12.00 5.99
N ASN A 175 21.28 11.90 4.71
CA ASN A 175 22.18 11.47 3.63
C ASN A 175 23.45 12.33 3.57
N GLN A 176 23.32 13.64 3.62
CA GLN A 176 24.46 14.55 3.57
C GLN A 176 25.35 14.47 4.81
N TYR A 177 24.76 14.27 6.00
CA TYR A 177 25.52 14.18 7.24
C TYR A 177 26.27 12.85 7.38
N PHE A 178 25.67 11.75 6.91
CA PHE A 178 26.18 10.39 7.10
C PHE A 178 26.74 9.73 5.84
N ASP A 179 26.83 10.48 4.74
CA ASP A 179 27.25 9.99 3.41
C ASP A 179 26.46 8.76 2.96
N THR A 180 25.13 8.84 3.09
CA THR A 180 24.20 7.79 2.64
C THR A 180 23.37 8.24 1.44
N ASN A 181 22.61 7.31 0.85
CA ASN A 181 21.86 7.59 -0.37
C ASN A 181 20.40 7.09 -0.36
N TYR A 182 19.70 7.26 0.76
CA TYR A 182 18.31 6.87 0.90
C TYR A 182 17.37 7.72 0.05
N ILE A 183 16.27 7.10 -0.43
CA ILE A 183 15.18 7.68 -1.23
C ILE A 183 15.61 8.30 -2.56
N ILE A 184 16.37 9.39 -2.54
CA ILE A 184 16.84 10.09 -3.76
C ILE A 184 17.77 9.18 -4.56
N GLY A 185 18.66 8.44 -3.89
CA GLY A 185 19.53 7.47 -4.54
C GLY A 185 18.77 6.35 -5.23
N ASP A 186 17.78 5.77 -4.54
CA ASP A 186 16.93 4.71 -5.09
C ASP A 186 16.17 5.21 -6.32
N ILE A 187 15.59 6.41 -6.26
CA ILE A 187 14.82 6.98 -7.37
C ILE A 187 15.75 7.37 -8.52
N ALA A 188 16.89 8.01 -8.25
CA ALA A 188 17.87 8.35 -9.27
C ALA A 188 18.44 7.09 -9.94
N GLY A 189 18.75 6.04 -9.15
CA GLY A 189 19.20 4.75 -9.66
C GLY A 189 18.16 4.08 -10.55
N ALA A 190 16.90 4.05 -10.12
CA ALA A 190 15.79 3.47 -10.89
C ALA A 190 15.53 4.20 -12.22
N LEU A 191 15.82 5.50 -12.29
CA LEU A 191 15.64 6.34 -13.48
C LEU A 191 16.90 6.46 -14.35
N GLY A 192 18.03 5.88 -13.94
CA GLY A 192 19.31 6.03 -14.63
C GLY A 192 19.90 7.44 -14.55
N LEU A 193 19.58 8.18 -13.49
CA LEU A 193 20.03 9.57 -13.24
C LEU A 193 21.19 9.63 -12.24
N GLY A 194 21.89 8.51 -12.02
CA GLY A 194 22.96 8.40 -11.01
C GLY A 194 24.09 9.41 -11.22
N ASP A 195 24.40 9.71 -12.47
CA ASP A 195 25.48 10.64 -12.84
C ASP A 195 25.07 12.13 -12.76
N TRP A 196 23.80 12.41 -12.50
CA TRP A 196 23.30 13.78 -12.42
C TRP A 196 23.71 14.43 -11.10
N ALA A 197 23.90 15.76 -11.12
CA ALA A 197 24.17 16.48 -9.88
C ALA A 197 23.01 16.33 -8.88
N ARG A 198 23.36 16.20 -7.59
CA ARG A 198 22.42 15.92 -6.49
C ARG A 198 21.19 16.85 -6.45
N PRO A 199 21.31 18.18 -6.68
CA PRO A 199 20.13 19.06 -6.72
C PRO A 199 19.11 18.69 -7.80
N TRP A 200 19.56 18.21 -8.96
CA TRP A 200 18.66 17.78 -10.03
C TRP A 200 17.98 16.45 -9.71
N GLN A 201 18.71 15.50 -9.11
CA GLN A 201 18.13 14.26 -8.59
C GLN A 201 17.03 14.56 -7.55
N PHE A 202 17.26 15.53 -6.67
CA PHE A 202 16.28 15.99 -5.68
C PHE A 202 15.03 16.56 -6.35
N VAL A 203 15.19 17.50 -7.31
CA VAL A 203 14.05 18.13 -8.01
C VAL A 203 13.21 17.10 -8.75
N ILE A 204 13.84 16.17 -9.46
CA ILE A 204 13.13 15.10 -10.20
C ILE A 204 12.38 14.19 -9.22
N THR A 205 13.04 13.80 -8.14
CA THR A 205 12.42 12.98 -7.07
C THR A 205 11.19 13.68 -6.50
N PHE A 206 11.27 14.98 -6.24
CA PHE A 206 10.15 15.76 -5.74
C PHE A 206 9.00 15.84 -6.74
N VAL A 207 9.27 16.18 -8.01
CA VAL A 207 8.25 16.29 -9.06
C VAL A 207 7.54 14.95 -9.29
N LEU A 208 8.30 13.85 -9.35
CA LEU A 208 7.72 12.51 -9.44
C LEU A 208 6.87 12.20 -8.21
N GLY A 209 7.36 12.49 -7.01
CA GLY A 209 6.59 12.36 -5.77
C GLY A 209 5.23 13.05 -5.84
N LEU A 210 5.17 14.29 -6.37
CA LEU A 210 3.91 15.03 -6.55
C LEU A 210 2.95 14.32 -7.51
N LEU A 211 3.43 13.88 -8.67
CA LEU A 211 2.60 13.15 -9.64
C LEU A 211 2.00 11.89 -9.02
N MET A 212 2.79 11.21 -8.18
CA MET A 212 2.38 9.96 -7.56
C MET A 212 1.38 10.16 -6.43
N ILE A 213 1.49 11.27 -5.69
CA ILE A 213 0.46 11.67 -4.73
C ILE A 213 -0.88 11.90 -5.45
N ILE A 214 -0.87 12.61 -6.58
CA ILE A 214 -2.09 12.87 -7.38
C ILE A 214 -2.73 11.55 -7.83
N ILE A 215 -1.94 10.61 -8.35
CA ILE A 215 -2.44 9.29 -8.77
C ILE A 215 -3.00 8.50 -7.58
N GLY A 216 -2.31 8.50 -6.44
CA GLY A 216 -2.77 7.85 -5.21
C GLY A 216 -4.10 8.42 -4.72
N ASP A 217 -4.27 9.74 -4.78
CA ASP A 217 -5.52 10.41 -4.40
C ASP A 217 -6.68 10.10 -5.34
N VAL A 218 -6.41 9.95 -6.64
CA VAL A 218 -7.42 9.47 -7.60
C VAL A 218 -7.90 8.07 -7.22
N ILE A 219 -6.98 7.16 -6.89
CA ILE A 219 -7.32 5.80 -6.46
C ILE A 219 -8.13 5.82 -5.15
N LEU A 220 -7.73 6.64 -4.18
CA LEU A 220 -8.44 6.82 -2.92
C LEU A 220 -9.88 7.32 -3.15
N TYR A 221 -10.05 8.31 -4.03
CA TYR A 221 -11.34 8.90 -4.38
C TYR A 221 -12.30 7.87 -5.00
N PHE A 222 -11.81 7.00 -5.88
CA PHE A 222 -12.61 5.93 -6.46
C PHE A 222 -12.88 4.76 -5.50
N SER A 223 -12.00 4.54 -4.54
CA SER A 223 -12.10 3.46 -3.54
C SER A 223 -13.01 3.84 -2.36
N LYS A 224 -14.27 4.21 -2.60
CA LYS A 224 -15.17 4.69 -1.54
C LYS A 224 -15.24 3.74 -0.31
N PRO A 225 -15.32 4.27 0.93
CA PRO A 225 -15.42 3.44 2.13
C PRO A 225 -16.69 2.57 2.11
N ILE A 226 -16.53 1.28 2.42
CA ILE A 226 -17.63 0.30 2.44
C ILE A 226 -18.43 0.44 3.73
N TYR A 227 -17.77 0.74 4.85
CA TYR A 227 -18.38 0.86 6.18
C TYR A 227 -18.14 2.24 6.80
N ALA A 228 -19.13 2.72 7.55
CA ALA A 228 -19.05 3.95 8.31
C ALA A 228 -18.22 3.79 9.58
N TYR A 229 -17.53 4.87 9.97
CA TYR A 229 -16.68 4.90 11.17
C TYR A 229 -17.45 4.51 12.44
N LYS A 230 -16.95 3.49 13.14
CA LYS A 230 -17.46 2.93 14.40
C LYS A 230 -18.91 2.42 14.42
N SER A 231 -19.75 2.76 13.44
CA SER A 231 -21.16 2.40 13.44
C SER A 231 -21.45 1.05 12.80
N GLN A 232 -20.47 0.42 12.13
CA GLN A 232 -20.62 -0.88 11.44
C GLN A 232 -21.72 -0.88 10.35
N VAL A 233 -22.26 0.30 10.02
CA VAL A 233 -23.27 0.50 8.99
C VAL A 233 -22.57 0.46 7.64
N LYS A 234 -23.09 -0.39 6.75
CA LYS A 234 -22.61 -0.48 5.38
C LYS A 234 -23.12 0.72 4.60
N LEU A 235 -22.22 1.44 3.92
CA LEU A 235 -22.54 2.66 3.19
C LEU A 235 -23.07 2.37 1.78
N HIS A 236 -22.49 1.37 1.11
CA HIS A 236 -22.91 0.94 -0.21
C HIS A 236 -22.50 -0.52 -0.47
N ASP A 237 -23.14 -1.16 -1.43
CA ASP A 237 -22.69 -2.45 -1.93
C ASP A 237 -21.40 -2.30 -2.74
N THR A 238 -20.56 -3.32 -2.69
CA THR A 238 -19.36 -3.39 -3.53
C THR A 238 -19.72 -3.74 -4.96
N TYR A 239 -18.87 -3.38 -5.92
CA TYR A 239 -19.05 -3.79 -7.33
C TYR A 239 -19.14 -5.31 -7.48
N TRP A 240 -18.40 -6.06 -6.66
CA TRP A 240 -18.45 -7.53 -6.64
C TRP A 240 -19.82 -8.06 -6.21
N GLU A 241 -20.40 -7.51 -5.13
CA GLU A 241 -21.73 -7.92 -4.67
C GLU A 241 -22.81 -7.62 -5.71
N ILE A 242 -22.75 -6.44 -6.35
CA ILE A 242 -23.66 -6.06 -7.44
C ILE A 242 -23.53 -7.04 -8.61
N TRP A 243 -22.30 -7.38 -9.01
CA TRP A 243 -22.03 -8.33 -10.09
C TRP A 243 -22.54 -9.74 -9.77
N MET A 244 -22.26 -10.25 -8.57
CA MET A 244 -22.74 -11.56 -8.10
C MET A 244 -24.27 -11.61 -8.01
N HIS A 245 -24.92 -10.51 -7.63
CA HIS A 245 -26.37 -10.42 -7.63
C HIS A 245 -26.96 -10.52 -9.05
N LYS A 246 -26.36 -9.84 -10.04
CA LYS A 246 -26.74 -9.94 -11.46
C LYS A 246 -26.58 -11.36 -12.02
N ILE A 247 -25.53 -12.07 -11.63
CA ILE A 247 -25.31 -13.46 -12.06
C ILE A 247 -26.36 -14.39 -11.44
N LYS A 248 -26.58 -14.29 -10.12
CA LYS A 248 -27.57 -15.12 -9.42
C LYS A 248 -28.98 -14.92 -9.96
N THR A 249 -29.36 -13.68 -10.29
CA THR A 249 -30.68 -13.38 -10.87
C THR A 249 -30.84 -13.92 -12.29
N LYS A 250 -29.79 -13.90 -13.12
CA LYS A 250 -29.78 -14.56 -14.45
C LYS A 250 -29.87 -16.07 -14.34
N LEU A 251 -29.11 -16.70 -13.41
CA LEU A 251 -29.11 -18.15 -13.21
C LEU A 251 -30.40 -18.70 -12.60
N LYS A 252 -31.16 -17.89 -11.84
CA LYS A 252 -32.48 -18.29 -11.31
C LYS A 252 -33.62 -18.18 -12.32
N LYS A 253 -33.42 -17.58 -13.48
CA LYS A 253 -34.47 -17.41 -14.52
C LYS A 253 -34.84 -18.62 -15.41
N PRO A 254 -34.28 -19.85 -15.34
CA PRO A 254 -34.64 -20.89 -16.32
C PRO A 254 -35.66 -21.97 -15.86
N LYS A 255 -36.57 -21.73 -14.90
CA LYS A 255 -37.58 -22.76 -14.54
C LYS A 255 -39.06 -22.35 -14.46
N LYS A 256 -39.42 -21.07 -14.46
CA LYS A 256 -40.85 -20.66 -14.37
C LYS A 256 -41.54 -20.36 -15.71
N GLN A 257 -40.79 -20.35 -16.82
CA GLN A 257 -41.33 -19.95 -18.13
C GLN A 257 -41.55 -21.11 -19.11
N LYS A 258 -41.23 -22.37 -18.75
CA LYS A 258 -41.52 -23.56 -19.57
C LYS A 258 -42.72 -24.38 -19.10
N ALA A 259 -43.38 -24.00 -18.01
CA ALA A 259 -44.50 -24.73 -17.43
C ALA A 259 -45.89 -24.09 -17.72
N LYS A 260 -45.93 -22.99 -18.49
CA LYS A 260 -47.19 -22.32 -18.87
C LYS A 260 -47.53 -22.37 -20.37
N ASP A 261 -46.67 -22.99 -21.18
CA ASP A 261 -46.88 -23.11 -22.64
C ASP A 261 -47.26 -24.56 -23.03
N LYS A 262 -47.84 -25.34 -22.10
CA LYS A 262 -48.32 -26.71 -22.31
C LYS A 262 -49.65 -27.01 -21.60
N GLU A 263 -50.57 -26.05 -21.61
CA GLU A 263 -52.01 -26.32 -21.37
C GLU A 263 -52.82 -25.80 -22.55
#